data_AF-A0A947TNJ2-F1
#
_entry.id   AF-A0A947TNJ2-F1
#
_cell.length_a   1.000
_cell.length_b   1.000
_cell.length_c   1.000
_cell.angle_alpha   90.00
_cell.angle_beta   90.00
_cell.angle_gamma   90.00
#
_symmetry.space_group_name_H-M   'P 1'
#
loop_
_entity.id
_entity.type
_entity.pdbx_description
1 polymer ?
#
loop_
_entity_poly.entity_id
_entity_poly.type
_entity_poly.pdbx_seq_one_letter_code
_entity_poly.pdbx_strand_id
1 'polypeptide(L)' 'MNLAALDPGLLLWPFIVGLLVLATHVPLGRRVLARGIIFLDLAVAQLAVFGVVAAHALDLAADGWPTQLAAAA' A
#
# COMPACT_ATOMS: atom_id res chain seq x y z
N MET A 1 -0.33 -32.08 -19.42
CA MET A 1 -0.90 -31.38 -18.25
C MET A 1 -0.29 -32.02 -17.00
N ASN A 2 0.29 -31.24 -16.09
CA ASN A 2 0.93 -31.80 -14.89
C ASN A 2 -0.11 -32.02 -13.79
N LEU A 3 -0.51 -33.27 -13.58
CA LEU A 3 -1.51 -33.65 -12.56
C LEU A 3 -1.03 -33.36 -11.13
N ALA A 4 0.28 -33.28 -10.90
CA ALA A 4 0.84 -32.91 -9.59
C ALA A 4 0.56 -31.46 -9.19
N ALA A 5 0.29 -30.57 -10.15
CA ALA A 5 -0.13 -29.20 -9.86
C ALA A 5 -1.56 -29.11 -9.29
N LEU A 6 -2.35 -30.17 -9.42
CA LEU A 6 -3.70 -30.29 -8.87
C LEU A 6 -3.72 -30.99 -7.51
N ASP A 7 -2.57 -31.21 -6.88
CA ASP A 7 -2.48 -31.81 -5.56
C ASP A 7 -3.31 -30.98 -4.55
N PRO A 8 -4.35 -31.57 -3.93
CA PRO A 8 -5.17 -30.88 -2.94
C PRO A 8 -4.37 -30.28 -1.79
N GLY A 9 -3.26 -30.93 -1.37
CA GLY A 9 -2.41 -30.40 -0.31
C GLY A 9 -1.72 -29.10 -0.70
N LEU A 10 -1.37 -28.94 -1.98
CA LEU A 10 -0.72 -27.74 -2.52
C LEU A 10 -1.71 -26.60 -2.72
N LEU A 11 -2.97 -26.91 -3.06
CA LEU A 11 -3.99 -25.92 -3.39
C LEU A 11 -4.84 -25.49 -2.19
N LEU A 12 -5.15 -26.40 -1.26
CA LEU A 12 -6.09 -26.15 -0.18
C LEU A 12 -5.59 -25.10 0.82
N TRP A 13 -4.31 -25.18 1.21
CA TRP A 13 -3.76 -24.24 2.19
C TRP A 13 -3.71 -22.80 1.68
N PRO A 14 -3.16 -22.50 0.48
CA PRO A 14 -3.22 -21.15 -0.08
C PRO A 14 -4.65 -20.68 -0.30
N PHE A 15 -5.57 -21.56 -0.66
CA PHE A 15 -6.99 -21.22 -0.82
C PHE A 15 -7.61 -20.77 0.50
N ILE A 16 -7.42 -21.52 1.60
CA ILE A 16 -7.92 -21.14 2.93
C ILE A 16 -7.32 -19.81 3.40
N VAL A 17 -6.01 -19.62 3.22
CA VAL A 17 -5.35 -18.36 3.56
C VAL A 17 -5.92 -17.21 2.73
N GLY A 18 -6.12 -17.42 1.43
CA GLY A 18 -6.76 -16.45 0.54
C GLY A 18 -8.16 -16.07 1.00
N LEU A 19 -8.97 -17.04 1.42
CA LEU A 19 -10.31 -16.79 1.98
C LEU A 19 -10.23 -15.98 3.29
N LEU A 20 -9.30 -16.29 4.18
CA LEU A 20 -9.06 -15.53 5.42
C LEU A 20 -8.64 -14.08 5.15
N VAL A 21 -7.74 -13.88 4.18
CA VAL A 21 -7.31 -12.55 3.75
C VAL A 21 -8.48 -11.78 3.15
N LEU A 22 -9.28 -12.38 2.27
CA LEU A 22 -10.47 -11.75 1.71
C LEU A 22 -11.49 -11.41 2.79
N ALA A 23 -11.75 -12.33 3.72
CA ALA A 23 -12.69 -12.14 4.83
C ALA A 23 -12.30 -10.97 5.74
N THR A 24 -11.03 -10.62 5.82
CA THR A 24 -10.54 -9.50 6.65
C THR A 24 -10.45 -8.20 5.85
N HIS A 25 -9.86 -8.23 4.65
CA HIS A 25 -9.54 -7.03 3.88
C HIS A 25 -10.76 -6.44 3.16
N VAL A 26 -11.69 -7.27 2.67
CA VAL A 26 -12.87 -6.76 1.95
C VAL A 26 -13.82 -5.99 2.88
N PRO A 27 -14.18 -6.48 4.09
CA PRO A 27 -15.02 -5.71 5.00
C PRO A 27 -14.34 -4.44 5.50
N LEU A 28 -13.03 -4.48 5.77
CA LEU A 28 -12.25 -3.29 6.13
C LEU A 28 -12.26 -2.25 5.00
N GLY A 29 -12.00 -2.67 3.76
CA GLY A 29 -12.09 -1.79 2.58
C GLY A 29 -13.47 -1.17 2.40
N ARG A 30 -14.55 -1.94 2.64
CA ARG A 30 -15.92 -1.40 2.62
C ARG A 30 -16.16 -0.33 3.69
N ARG A 31 -15.61 -0.50 4.90
CA ARG A 31 -15.69 0.51 5.97
C ARG A 31 -14.95 1.79 5.58
N VAL A 32 -13.80 1.66 4.92
CA VAL A 32 -12.99 2.78 4.43
C VAL A 32 -13.73 3.53 3.29
N LEU A 33 -14.32 2.79 2.34
CA LEU A 33 -15.19 3.36 1.30
C LEU A 33 -16.40 4.09 1.86
N ALA A 34 -17.08 3.51 2.86
CA ALA A 34 -18.25 4.13 3.49
C ALA A 34 -17.92 5.43 4.24
N ARG A 35 -16.66 5.60 4.67
CA ARG A 35 -16.16 6.83 5.29
C ARG A 35 -15.68 7.87 4.27
N GLY A 36 -15.72 7.55 2.98
CA GLY A 36 -15.21 8.43 1.91
C GLY A 36 -13.69 8.54 1.86
N ILE A 37 -12.97 7.74 2.66
CA ILE A 37 -11.51 7.77 2.78
C ILE A 37 -10.91 6.82 1.72
N ILE A 38 -11.28 6.99 0.45
CA ILE A 38 -10.95 6.01 -0.61
C ILE A 38 -9.49 6.16 -1.08
N PHE A 39 -8.92 7.35 -0.89
CA PHE A 39 -7.61 7.72 -1.44
C PHE A 39 -6.67 8.32 -0.40
N LEU A 40 -6.85 8.05 0.90
CA LEU A 40 -5.88 8.53 1.91
C LEU A 40 -4.47 8.08 1.56
N ASP A 41 -4.30 6.83 1.15
CA ASP A 41 -2.99 6.27 0.80
C ASP A 41 -2.35 6.99 -0.40
N LEU A 42 -3.13 7.19 -1.47
CA LEU A 42 -2.68 7.93 -2.66
C LEU A 42 -2.45 9.42 -2.36
N ALA A 43 -3.29 10.04 -1.53
CA ALA A 43 -3.18 11.45 -1.14
C ALA A 43 -1.96 11.69 -0.22
N VAL A 44 -1.67 10.76 0.69
CA VAL A 44 -0.47 10.81 1.56
C VAL A 44 0.79 10.60 0.72
N ALA A 45 0.78 9.64 -0.21
CA ALA A 45 1.89 9.46 -1.16
C ALA A 45 2.11 10.72 -2.01
N GLN A 46 1.04 11.38 -2.46
CA GLN A 46 1.13 12.62 -3.22
C GLN A 46 1.63 13.80 -2.38
N LEU A 47 1.21 13.89 -1.11
CA LEU A 47 1.69 14.91 -0.18
C LEU A 47 3.19 14.77 0.08
N ALA A 48 3.67 13.54 0.32
CA ALA A 48 5.09 13.25 0.49
C ALA A 48 5.90 13.58 -0.77
N VAL A 49 5.41 13.19 -1.96
CA VAL A 49 6.06 13.54 -3.24
C VAL A 49 6.09 15.06 -3.45
N PHE A 50 5.01 15.76 -3.13
CA PHE A 50 4.96 17.22 -3.19
C PHE A 50 5.97 17.86 -2.23
N GLY A 51 6.11 17.36 -1.01
CA GLY A 51 7.11 17.79 -0.04
C GLY A 51 8.55 17.63 -0.56
N VAL A 52 8.86 16.49 -1.18
CA VAL A 52 10.17 16.24 -1.82
C VAL A 52 10.45 17.24 -2.96
N VAL A 53 9.47 17.46 -3.84
CA VAL A 53 9.61 18.41 -4.96
C VAL A 53 9.78 19.84 -4.45
N ALA A 54 9.03 20.24 -3.42
CA ALA A 54 9.13 21.56 -2.81
C ALA A 54 10.49 21.78 -2.12
N ALA A 55 11.00 20.80 -1.38
CA ALA A 55 12.32 20.87 -0.77
C ALA A 55 13.44 21.01 -1.81
N HIS A 56 13.31 20.33 -2.95
CA HIS A 56 14.25 20.44 -4.06
C HIS A 56 14.14 21.80 -4.77
N ALA A 57 12.92 22.30 -4.99
CA ALA A 57 12.69 23.59 -5.64
C ALA A 57 13.17 24.80 -4.81
N LEU A 58 13.20 24.67 -3.48
CA LEU A 58 13.68 25.71 -2.57
C LEU A 58 15.18 25.61 -2.26
N ASP A 59 15.92 24.72 -2.96
CA ASP A 59 17.33 24.41 -2.70
C ASP A 59 17.62 23.98 -1.25
N LEU A 60 16.56 23.60 -0.52
CA LEU A 60 16.64 23.04 0.84
C LEU A 60 17.16 21.60 0.83
N ALA A 61 17.19 20.99 -0.36
CA ALA A 61 17.75 19.69 -0.64
C ALA A 61 19.26 19.77 -0.93
N ALA A 62 20.04 20.38 -0.04
CA ALA A 62 21.46 20.08 0.03
C ALA A 62 21.61 18.61 0.47
N ASP A 63 22.35 17.80 -0.29
CA ASP A 63 22.53 16.36 -0.13
C ASP A 63 22.50 15.90 1.35
N GLY A 64 21.38 15.34 1.82
CA GLY A 64 21.27 14.86 3.19
C GLY A 64 19.87 14.75 3.79
N TRP A 65 19.84 14.67 5.13
CA TRP A 65 18.68 14.49 6.00
C TRP A 65 17.47 15.44 5.79
N PRO A 66 17.59 16.66 5.23
CA PRO A 66 16.43 17.52 4.99
C PRO A 66 15.43 16.94 3.97
N THR A 67 15.90 16.16 2.99
CA THR A 67 15.03 15.51 1.99
C THR A 67 14.18 14.38 2.58
N GLN A 68 14.72 13.65 3.57
CA GLN A 68 13.99 12.59 4.27
C GLN A 68 12.89 13.15 5.19
N LEU A 69 13.15 14.28 5.84
CA LEU A 69 12.14 14.99 6.64
C LEU A 69 11.01 15.56 5.79
N ALA A 70 11.33 16.10 4.60
CA ALA A 70 10.31 16.60 3.68
C ALA A 70 9.42 15.48 3.10
N ALA A 71 9.91 14.24 3.02
CA ALA A 71 9.12 13.08 2.60
C ALA A 71 8.27 12.47 3.72
N ALA A 72 8.58 12.76 4.99
CA ALA A 72 7.92 12.19 6.16
C ALA A 72 6.84 13.12 6.78
N ALA A 73 6.78 14.38 6.36
CA ALA A 73 5.79 15.39 6.75
C ALA A 73 4.62 15.43 5.76
#